data_AF-A0A2G6EZR8-F1
#
_entry.id   AF-A0A2G6EZR8-F1
#
_cell.length_a   1.000
_cell.length_b   1.000
_cell.length_c   1.000
_cell.angle_alpha   90.00
_cell.angle_beta   90.00
_cell.angle_gamma   90.00
#
_symmetry.space_group_name_H-M   'P 1'
#
loop_
_entity.id
_entity.type
_entity.pdbx_description
1 polymer ?
#
loop_
_entity_poly.entity_id
_entity_poly.type
_entity_poly.pdbx_seq_one_letter_code
_entity_poly.pdbx_strand_id
1 'polypeptide(L)'
;MSNIKLLTFILLLMNSCYAQDCTQHDTNTFLTYSDKQIPSHQLILCDKQIELTIYPQGLRYGDTYTFDLEKNNDLLRLKLVIDTTYQEGVKVEDEWIENIIDQFNNKTIKIISEKELLLIDEQRPYVQERIVDSLLGKNTIYCVNGKICKIPEDYPDTSELYKLINKPKKAKVQILSGKEAYKRYGIIGFNGVVEIKDKE
;
A
#
# COMPACT_ATOMS: atom_id res chain seq x y z
N MET A 1 2.26 -30.45 -48.95
CA MET A 1 2.68 -29.16 -48.36
C MET A 1 1.55 -28.49 -47.57
N SER A 2 0.95 -29.16 -46.58
CA SER A 2 -0.21 -28.61 -45.82
C SER A 2 -0.03 -28.66 -44.29
N ASN A 3 0.68 -29.66 -43.75
CA ASN A 3 0.79 -29.85 -42.28
C ASN A 3 1.79 -28.93 -41.56
N ILE A 4 2.82 -28.41 -42.24
CA ILE A 4 3.83 -27.55 -41.59
C ILE A 4 3.28 -26.16 -41.26
N LYS A 5 2.36 -25.62 -42.09
CA LYS A 5 1.72 -24.32 -41.86
C LYS A 5 0.70 -24.37 -40.72
N LEU A 6 0.01 -25.50 -40.55
CA LEU A 6 -0.93 -25.69 -39.44
C LEU A 6 -0.19 -25.83 -38.10
N LEU A 7 0.94 -26.54 -38.08
CA LEU A 7 1.77 -26.70 -36.88
C LEU A 7 2.41 -25.37 -36.44
N THR A 8 2.86 -24.55 -37.39
CA THR A 8 3.39 -23.20 -37.08
C THR A 8 2.31 -22.24 -36.60
N PHE A 9 1.07 -22.37 -37.08
CA PHE A 9 -0.05 -21.56 -36.61
C PHE A 9 -0.48 -21.94 -35.18
N ILE A 10 -0.46 -23.23 -34.83
CA ILE A 10 -0.73 -23.70 -33.46
C ILE A 10 0.40 -23.28 -32.48
N LEU A 11 1.66 -23.33 -32.91
CA LEU A 11 2.79 -22.84 -32.13
C LEU A 11 2.78 -21.32 -31.94
N LEU A 12 2.21 -20.55 -32.89
CA LEU A 12 1.98 -19.11 -32.72
C LEU A 12 0.87 -18.81 -31.70
N LEU A 13 -0.21 -19.60 -31.70
CA LEU A 13 -1.32 -19.45 -30.75
C LEU A 13 -0.96 -19.88 -29.32
N MET A 14 -0.03 -20.83 -29.16
CA MET A 14 0.46 -21.26 -27.84
C MET A 14 1.47 -20.27 -27.22
N ASN A 15 2.13 -19.42 -28.02
CA ASN A 15 3.03 -18.38 -27.53
C ASN A 15 2.31 -17.09 -27.12
N SER A 16 1.06 -16.87 -27.55
CA SER A 16 0.27 -15.71 -27.12
C SER A 16 -0.47 -15.92 -25.79
N CYS A 17 -0.19 -17.00 -25.06
CA CYS A 17 -0.84 -17.32 -23.77
C CYS A 17 0.03 -17.03 -22.53
N TYR A 18 1.19 -16.38 -22.69
CA TYR A 18 2.09 -16.05 -21.57
C TYR A 18 2.58 -14.60 -21.64
N ALA A 19 1.64 -13.66 -21.56
CA ALA A 19 1.89 -12.32 -21.06
C ALA A 19 0.53 -11.77 -20.60
N GLN A 20 0.08 -12.23 -19.45
CA GLN A 20 -1.05 -11.59 -18.80
C GLN A 20 -0.49 -10.33 -18.15
N ASP A 21 -0.55 -9.22 -18.89
CA ASP A 21 -0.17 -7.89 -18.42
C ASP A 21 -0.90 -7.60 -17.09
N CYS A 22 -0.19 -6.99 -16.13
CA CYS A 22 -0.72 -6.48 -14.86
C CYS A 22 -1.68 -5.28 -15.06
N THR A 23 -2.67 -5.40 -15.95
CA THR A 23 -3.49 -4.29 -16.50
C THR A 23 -4.73 -3.94 -15.69
N GLN A 24 -5.01 -4.65 -14.58
CA GLN A 24 -6.03 -4.25 -13.61
C GLN A 24 -5.39 -3.64 -12.37
N HIS A 25 -5.04 -2.35 -12.46
CA HIS A 25 -4.34 -1.62 -11.40
C HIS A 25 -5.11 -1.65 -10.06
N ASP A 26 -6.39 -1.29 -10.02
CA ASP A 26 -7.07 -0.99 -8.75
C ASP A 26 -7.41 -2.21 -7.88
N THR A 27 -7.61 -3.39 -8.48
CA THR A 27 -7.88 -4.63 -7.71
C THR A 27 -6.62 -5.30 -7.20
N ASN A 28 -5.48 -4.97 -7.79
CA ASN A 28 -4.21 -5.62 -7.51
C ASN A 28 -3.27 -4.69 -6.74
N THR A 29 -3.64 -3.42 -6.55
CA THR A 29 -2.87 -2.44 -5.78
C THR A 29 -3.28 -2.49 -4.31
N PHE A 30 -2.29 -2.65 -3.44
CA PHE A 30 -2.43 -2.68 -2.00
C PHE A 30 -1.57 -1.60 -1.35
N LEU A 31 -2.16 -0.91 -0.39
CA LEU A 31 -1.56 0.19 0.35
C LEU A 31 -1.33 -0.23 1.81
N THR A 32 -0.35 0.36 2.48
CA THR A 32 -0.23 0.32 3.95
C THR A 32 -0.53 1.68 4.57
N TYR A 33 -0.82 1.70 5.88
CA TYR A 33 -1.00 2.93 6.64
C TYR A 33 0.19 3.89 6.46
N SER A 34 -0.07 5.20 6.57
CA SER A 34 0.98 6.22 6.46
C SER A 34 1.85 6.26 7.71
N ASP A 35 3.16 6.06 7.56
CA ASP A 35 4.12 6.11 8.66
C ASP A 35 5.37 6.88 8.23
N LYS A 36 5.84 7.79 9.09
CA LYS A 36 6.97 8.68 8.77
C LYS A 36 8.31 7.95 8.66
N GLN A 37 8.41 6.75 9.22
CA GLN A 37 9.64 5.97 9.21
C GLN A 37 9.83 5.18 7.92
N ILE A 38 8.75 4.98 7.14
CA ILE A 38 8.77 4.23 5.88
C ILE A 38 8.37 5.14 4.73
N PRO A 39 8.95 4.97 3.52
CA PRO A 39 8.49 5.71 2.36
C PRO A 39 7.03 5.42 2.05
N SER A 40 6.35 6.39 1.46
CA SER A 40 5.06 6.13 0.83
C SER A 40 5.29 5.17 -0.35
N HIS A 41 4.57 4.06 -0.35
CA HIS A 41 4.71 3.02 -1.36
C HIS A 41 3.41 2.24 -1.48
N GLN A 42 3.34 1.45 -2.54
CA GLN A 42 2.27 0.50 -2.81
C GLN A 42 2.85 -0.85 -3.22
N LEU A 43 2.03 -1.89 -3.09
CA LEU A 43 2.29 -3.20 -3.64
C LEU A 43 1.33 -3.49 -4.79
N ILE A 44 1.83 -3.89 -5.95
CA ILE A 44 1.01 -4.38 -7.05
C ILE A 44 1.19 -5.89 -7.15
N LEU A 45 0.15 -6.65 -6.82
CA LEU A 45 0.17 -8.11 -6.85
C LEU A 45 -0.22 -8.63 -8.24
N CYS A 46 0.72 -9.30 -8.91
CA CYS A 46 0.47 -10.05 -10.13
C CYS A 46 0.57 -11.57 -9.85
N ASP A 47 0.23 -12.40 -10.84
CA ASP A 47 0.10 -13.85 -10.63
C ASP A 47 1.38 -14.53 -10.08
N LYS A 48 2.55 -14.13 -10.59
CA LYS A 48 3.85 -14.72 -10.23
C LYS A 48 4.81 -13.74 -9.56
N GLN A 49 4.42 -12.46 -9.47
CA GLN A 49 5.30 -11.38 -9.05
C GLN A 49 4.53 -10.38 -8.20
N ILE A 50 5.25 -9.68 -7.33
CA ILE A 50 4.75 -8.48 -6.67
C ILE A 50 5.71 -7.34 -6.95
N GLU A 51 5.16 -6.17 -7.26
CA GLU A 51 5.94 -4.95 -7.47
C GLU A 51 5.78 -4.05 -6.25
N LEU A 52 6.91 -3.59 -5.71
CA LEU A 52 6.98 -2.52 -4.73
C LEU A 52 7.25 -1.22 -5.47
N THR A 53 6.25 -0.35 -5.58
CA THR A 53 6.41 0.99 -6.16
C THR A 53 6.55 2.00 -5.03
N ILE A 54 7.69 2.67 -4.95
CA ILE A 54 7.99 3.74 -4.00
C ILE A 54 7.70 5.08 -4.69
N TYR A 55 6.90 5.92 -4.05
CA TYR A 55 6.57 7.24 -4.63
C TYR A 55 7.70 8.25 -4.42
N PRO A 56 7.88 9.20 -5.36
CA PRO A 56 8.85 10.27 -5.21
C PRO A 56 8.56 11.12 -3.97
N GLN A 57 9.61 11.52 -3.26
CA GLN A 57 9.51 12.44 -2.12
C GLN A 57 10.57 13.55 -2.21
N GLY A 58 10.10 14.80 -2.32
CA GLY A 58 10.99 15.96 -2.48
C GLY A 58 11.79 15.88 -3.79
N LEU A 59 13.12 15.79 -3.68
CA LEU A 59 14.03 15.66 -4.84
C LEU A 59 14.32 14.20 -5.23
N ARG A 60 13.75 13.21 -4.52
CA ARG A 60 13.97 11.79 -4.79
C ARG A 60 12.99 11.29 -5.84
N TYR A 61 13.51 10.54 -6.81
CA TYR A 61 12.68 9.84 -7.79
C TYR A 61 12.00 8.64 -7.15
N GLY A 62 10.82 8.29 -7.65
CA GLY A 62 10.17 7.04 -7.29
C GLY A 62 10.81 5.89 -8.06
N ASP A 63 10.84 4.72 -7.45
CA ASP A 63 11.43 3.50 -8.01
C ASP A 63 10.44 2.34 -7.90
N THR A 64 10.58 1.34 -8.77
CA THR A 64 9.81 0.10 -8.70
C THR A 64 10.75 -1.09 -8.58
N TYR A 65 10.46 -1.97 -7.62
CA TYR A 65 11.23 -3.17 -7.36
C TYR A 65 10.35 -4.39 -7.52
N THR A 66 10.74 -5.33 -8.38
CA THR A 66 9.98 -6.54 -8.66
C THR A 66 10.49 -7.71 -7.83
N PHE A 67 9.58 -8.49 -7.27
CA PHE A 67 9.89 -9.71 -6.53
C PHE A 67 9.15 -10.89 -7.16
N ASP A 68 9.86 -11.99 -7.41
CA ASP A 68 9.25 -13.26 -7.74
C ASP A 68 8.56 -13.86 -6.51
N LEU A 69 7.43 -14.54 -6.75
CA LEU A 69 6.62 -15.17 -5.72
C LEU A 69 6.78 -16.68 -5.73
N GLU A 70 7.21 -17.23 -4.60
CA GLU A 70 7.06 -18.65 -4.29
C GLU A 70 5.81 -18.83 -3.42
N LYS A 71 4.73 -19.34 -4.02
CA LYS A 71 3.45 -19.53 -3.33
C LYS A 71 3.39 -20.88 -2.61
N ASN A 72 3.02 -20.85 -1.33
CA ASN A 72 2.67 -22.03 -0.54
C ASN A 72 1.40 -21.73 0.25
N ASN A 73 0.26 -22.27 -0.20
CA ASN A 73 -1.07 -21.98 0.35
C ASN A 73 -1.38 -20.46 0.37
N ASP A 74 -1.60 -19.90 1.56
CA ASP A 74 -1.85 -18.50 1.84
C ASP A 74 -0.55 -17.70 2.09
N LEU A 75 0.62 -18.30 1.88
CA LEU A 75 1.91 -17.65 2.04
C LEU A 75 2.58 -17.39 0.69
N LEU A 76 3.12 -16.19 0.54
CA LEU A 76 3.89 -15.72 -0.60
C LEU A 76 5.29 -15.36 -0.13
N ARG A 77 6.27 -16.20 -0.47
CA ARG A 77 7.67 -15.87 -0.21
C ARG A 77 8.20 -15.02 -1.36
N LEU A 78 8.82 -13.90 -1.02
CA LEU A 78 9.30 -12.89 -1.94
C LEU A 78 10.79 -13.10 -2.22
N LYS A 79 11.19 -13.01 -3.49
CA LYS A 79 12.59 -13.01 -3.88
C LYS A 79 12.84 -11.85 -4.84
N LEU A 80 13.69 -10.91 -4.44
CA LEU A 80 14.00 -9.75 -5.27
C LEU A 80 14.55 -10.20 -6.63
N VAL A 81 13.93 -9.69 -7.69
CA VAL A 81 14.44 -9.82 -9.06
C VAL A 81 15.45 -8.68 -9.24
N ILE A 82 16.73 -8.99 -9.13
CA ILE A 82 17.78 -8.01 -9.39
C ILE A 82 17.87 -7.86 -10.91
N ASP A 83 17.33 -6.77 -11.44
CA ASP A 83 17.56 -6.41 -12.85
C ASP A 83 19.05 -6.04 -13.02
N THR A 84 19.77 -6.82 -13.81
CA THR A 84 21.19 -6.62 -14.13
C THR A 84 21.43 -5.48 -15.13
N THR A 85 20.43 -4.64 -15.41
CA THR A 85 20.65 -3.37 -16.12
C THR A 85 21.28 -2.32 -15.19
N TYR A 86 22.52 -2.62 -14.80
CA TYR A 86 23.48 -1.67 -14.24
C TYR A 86 23.63 -0.52 -15.22
N GLN A 87 22.92 0.59 -14.99
CA GLN A 87 23.26 1.85 -15.65
C GLN A 87 24.56 2.36 -15.02
N GLU A 88 25.60 2.54 -15.83
CA GLU A 88 26.84 3.17 -15.40
C GLU A 88 26.54 4.52 -14.73
N GLY A 89 26.81 4.62 -13.43
CA GLY A 89 26.60 5.80 -12.62
C GLY A 89 26.85 5.50 -11.14
N VAL A 90 27.06 6.55 -10.33
CA VAL A 90 27.15 6.40 -8.87
C VAL A 90 25.75 6.12 -8.35
N LYS A 91 25.47 4.86 -8.00
CA LYS A 91 24.31 4.53 -7.18
C LYS A 91 24.53 5.19 -5.83
N VAL A 92 23.80 6.27 -5.55
CA VAL A 92 23.79 6.85 -4.21
C VAL A 92 23.06 5.85 -3.33
N GLU A 93 23.79 5.23 -2.40
CA GLU A 93 23.19 4.39 -1.35
C GLU A 93 22.18 5.27 -0.59
N ASP A 94 20.90 4.99 -0.79
CA ASP A 94 19.83 5.60 -0.03
C ASP A 94 19.38 4.58 1.01
N GLU A 95 19.97 4.66 2.19
CA GLU A 95 19.69 3.78 3.34
C GLU A 95 18.18 3.60 3.57
N TRP A 96 17.37 4.60 3.25
CA TRP A 96 15.93 4.54 3.41
C TRP A 96 15.24 3.62 2.39
N ILE A 97 15.72 3.62 1.15
CA ILE A 97 15.24 2.76 0.06
C ILE A 97 15.75 1.32 0.29
N GLU A 98 16.99 1.16 0.71
CA GLU A 98 17.54 -0.16 1.04
C GLU A 98 16.79 -0.80 2.21
N ASN A 99 16.51 -0.03 3.26
CA ASN A 99 15.76 -0.51 4.42
C ASN A 99 14.35 -0.98 4.03
N ILE A 100 13.62 -0.24 3.19
CA ILE A 100 12.30 -0.73 2.75
C ILE A 100 12.42 -1.98 1.88
N ILE A 101 13.38 -2.07 0.96
CA ILE A 101 13.56 -3.27 0.12
C ILE A 101 13.88 -4.50 0.99
N ASP A 102 14.71 -4.35 2.02
CA ASP A 102 15.08 -5.43 2.94
C ASP A 102 13.90 -5.95 3.77
N GLN A 103 12.87 -5.12 3.98
CA GLN A 103 11.61 -5.57 4.60
C GLN A 103 10.82 -6.53 3.71
N PHE A 104 11.15 -6.63 2.41
CA PHE A 104 10.49 -7.54 1.47
C PHE A 104 11.41 -8.66 0.98
N ASN A 105 12.69 -8.39 0.78
CA ASN A 105 13.60 -9.36 0.19
C ASN A 105 13.75 -10.62 1.06
N ASN A 106 13.48 -11.80 0.47
CA ASN A 106 13.45 -13.09 1.17
C ASN A 106 12.45 -13.15 2.34
N LYS A 107 11.47 -12.25 2.38
CA LYS A 107 10.42 -12.21 3.40
C LYS A 107 9.14 -12.89 2.91
N THR A 108 8.18 -13.03 3.82
CA THR A 108 6.90 -13.69 3.53
C THR A 108 5.74 -12.73 3.75
N ILE A 109 4.85 -12.68 2.76
CA ILE A 109 3.54 -12.05 2.87
C ILE A 109 2.50 -13.16 3.06
N LYS A 110 1.58 -12.98 4.02
CA LYS A 110 0.39 -13.81 4.17
C LYS A 110 -0.79 -13.18 3.47
N ILE A 111 -1.50 -13.95 2.65
CA ILE A 111 -2.81 -13.58 2.10
C ILE A 111 -3.84 -13.77 3.21
N ILE A 112 -4.38 -12.68 3.74
CA ILE A 112 -5.44 -12.73 4.76
C ILE A 112 -6.80 -12.90 4.09
N SER A 113 -7.02 -12.18 2.99
CA SER A 113 -8.19 -12.29 2.14
C SER A 113 -7.85 -11.77 0.74
N GLU A 114 -8.81 -11.78 -0.17
CA GLU A 114 -8.67 -11.10 -1.47
C GLU A 114 -8.35 -9.60 -1.34
N LYS A 115 -8.69 -8.98 -0.20
CA LYS A 115 -8.60 -7.53 0.02
C LYS A 115 -7.45 -7.10 0.93
N GLU A 116 -6.78 -8.07 1.54
CA GLU A 116 -5.81 -7.82 2.61
C GLU A 116 -4.66 -8.81 2.58
N LEU A 117 -3.45 -8.27 2.66
CA LEU A 117 -2.20 -8.98 2.81
C LEU A 117 -1.53 -8.56 4.14
N LEU A 118 -0.69 -9.41 4.69
CA LEU A 118 0.09 -9.13 5.90
C LEU A 118 1.56 -9.43 5.65
N LEU A 119 2.42 -8.41 5.70
CA LEU A 119 3.86 -8.59 5.77
C LEU A 119 4.20 -9.09 7.18
N ILE A 120 4.55 -10.38 7.29
CA ILE A 120 4.56 -11.10 8.56
C ILE A 120 5.60 -10.51 9.52
N ASP A 121 6.84 -10.33 9.06
CA ASP A 121 7.95 -9.90 9.91
C ASP A 121 7.70 -8.49 10.50
N GLU A 122 7.11 -7.60 9.70
CA GLU A 122 6.79 -6.23 10.10
C GLU A 122 5.45 -6.12 10.86
N GLN A 123 4.63 -7.18 10.83
CA GLN A 123 3.23 -7.17 11.24
C GLN A 123 2.48 -5.99 10.60
N ARG A 124 2.73 -5.76 9.31
CA ARG A 124 2.22 -4.60 8.56
C ARG A 124 1.14 -5.05 7.57
N PRO A 125 -0.11 -4.59 7.72
CA PRO A 125 -1.19 -4.91 6.80
C PRO A 125 -1.09 -4.07 5.54
N TYR A 126 -1.43 -4.70 4.43
CA TYR A 126 -1.59 -4.08 3.13
C TYR A 126 -3.03 -4.31 2.66
N VAL A 127 -3.77 -3.25 2.42
CA VAL A 127 -5.19 -3.28 2.08
C VAL A 127 -5.39 -2.79 0.65
N GLN A 128 -6.27 -3.42 -0.11
CA GLN A 128 -6.61 -2.97 -1.46
C GLN A 128 -6.96 -1.48 -1.51
N GLU A 129 -6.34 -0.75 -2.44
CA GLU A 129 -6.52 0.69 -2.64
C GLU A 129 -7.99 1.08 -2.75
N ARG A 130 -8.77 0.39 -3.59
CA ARG A 130 -10.21 0.64 -3.74
C ARG A 130 -11.00 0.59 -2.43
N ILE A 131 -10.57 -0.23 -1.46
CA ILE A 131 -11.22 -0.34 -0.15
C ILE A 131 -10.88 0.88 0.69
N VAL A 132 -9.60 1.27 0.70
CA VAL A 132 -9.13 2.48 1.36
C VAL A 132 -9.86 3.70 0.82
N ASP A 133 -9.92 3.86 -0.50
CA ASP A 133 -10.58 4.98 -1.17
C ASP A 133 -12.09 5.01 -0.91
N SER A 134 -12.77 3.86 -0.99
CA SER A 134 -14.21 3.78 -0.74
C SER A 134 -14.59 4.15 0.70
N LEU A 135 -13.72 3.83 1.67
CA LEU A 135 -14.00 4.05 3.09
C LEU A 135 -13.52 5.41 3.56
N LEU A 136 -12.36 5.86 3.12
CA LEU A 136 -11.71 7.07 3.62
C LEU A 136 -11.85 8.22 2.64
N GLY A 137 -11.70 7.96 1.34
CA GLY A 137 -11.58 8.99 0.31
C GLY A 137 -10.55 10.07 0.70
N LYS A 138 -10.75 11.28 0.18
CA LYS A 138 -9.97 12.46 0.55
C LYS A 138 -10.59 13.16 1.75
N ASN A 139 -10.54 12.50 2.91
CA ASN A 139 -11.07 13.04 4.16
C ASN A 139 -10.02 13.00 5.27
N THR A 140 -9.98 14.07 6.06
CA THR A 140 -9.33 14.07 7.37
C THR A 140 -10.25 13.40 8.38
N ILE A 141 -9.71 12.45 9.14
CA ILE A 141 -10.46 11.67 10.15
C ILE A 141 -10.28 12.30 11.53
N TYR A 142 -11.39 12.64 12.16
CA TYR A 142 -11.45 13.13 13.53
C TYR A 142 -12.11 12.11 14.44
N CYS A 143 -11.60 11.99 15.66
CA CYS A 143 -12.27 11.27 16.75
C CYS A 143 -12.52 12.26 17.88
N VAL A 144 -13.76 12.76 17.99
CA VAL A 144 -14.15 13.74 19.01
C VAL A 144 -14.91 13.02 20.12
N ASN A 145 -14.35 12.98 21.32
CA ASN A 145 -14.95 12.32 22.48
C ASN A 145 -15.41 10.88 22.17
N GLY A 146 -14.64 10.15 21.36
CA GLY A 146 -14.93 8.78 20.93
C GLY A 146 -15.84 8.64 19.70
N LYS A 147 -16.34 9.74 19.14
CA LYS A 147 -17.16 9.74 17.91
C LYS A 147 -16.31 10.05 16.69
N ILE A 148 -16.41 9.21 15.67
CA ILE A 148 -15.70 9.42 14.39
C ILE A 148 -16.47 10.41 13.52
N CYS A 149 -15.75 11.37 12.96
CA CYS A 149 -16.24 12.34 11.99
C CYS A 149 -15.22 12.43 10.84
N LYS A 150 -15.70 12.50 9.60
CA LYS A 150 -14.86 12.60 8.39
C LYS A 150 -15.11 13.95 7.75
N ILE A 151 -14.05 14.71 7.55
CA ILE A 151 -14.13 16.05 6.96
C ILE A 151 -13.42 16.02 5.60
N PRO A 152 -14.09 16.34 4.49
CA PRO A 152 -13.46 16.41 3.17
C PRO A 152 -12.31 17.41 3.15
N GLU A 153 -11.19 17.04 2.52
CA GLU A 153 -10.00 17.90 2.43
C GLU A 153 -10.19 19.07 1.45
N ASP A 154 -10.90 18.81 0.34
CA ASP A 154 -11.09 19.81 -0.72
C ASP A 154 -12.05 20.94 -0.30
N TYR A 155 -13.05 20.63 0.53
CA TYR A 155 -14.06 21.57 1.02
C TYR A 155 -14.42 21.28 2.48
N PRO A 156 -13.57 21.69 3.43
CA PRO A 156 -13.75 21.32 4.83
C PRO A 156 -14.92 22.09 5.47
N ASP A 157 -16.05 21.42 5.68
CA ASP A 157 -17.12 21.90 6.58
C ASP A 157 -16.91 21.36 8.00
N THR A 158 -16.45 22.24 8.89
CA THR A 158 -16.17 21.88 10.29
C THR A 158 -17.38 22.02 11.22
N SER A 159 -18.57 22.34 10.70
CA SER A 159 -19.78 22.56 11.51
C SER A 159 -20.16 21.32 12.33
N GLU A 160 -19.97 20.13 11.79
CA GLU A 160 -20.19 18.86 12.49
C GLU A 160 -19.18 18.67 13.62
N LEU A 161 -17.90 18.98 13.37
CA LEU A 161 -16.84 18.90 14.37
C LEU A 161 -17.15 19.79 15.58
N TYR A 162 -17.56 21.05 15.34
CA TYR A 162 -17.92 21.98 16.41
C TYR A 162 -19.10 21.50 17.26
N LYS A 163 -20.08 20.81 16.67
CA LYS A 163 -21.22 20.23 17.41
C LYS A 163 -20.80 19.09 18.34
N LEU A 164 -19.69 18.41 18.03
CA LEU A 164 -19.20 17.28 18.83
C LEU A 164 -18.30 17.72 20.00
N ILE A 165 -17.78 18.94 19.96
CA ILE A 165 -16.91 19.50 20.99
C ILE A 165 -17.74 20.32 21.98
N ASN A 166 -17.86 19.85 23.23
CA ASN A 166 -18.66 20.53 24.24
C ASN A 166 -17.89 21.66 24.93
N LYS A 167 -16.57 21.52 25.10
CA LYS A 167 -15.71 22.46 25.82
C LYS A 167 -14.45 22.79 25.01
N PRO A 168 -14.56 23.52 23.89
CA PRO A 168 -13.45 23.71 22.93
C PRO A 168 -12.19 24.32 23.56
N LYS A 169 -12.36 25.29 24.48
CA LYS A 169 -11.22 25.93 25.19
C LYS A 169 -10.48 25.01 26.17
N LYS A 170 -11.04 23.83 26.45
CA LYS A 170 -10.48 22.84 27.36
C LYS A 170 -10.18 21.51 26.66
N ALA A 171 -10.33 21.43 25.34
CA ALA A 171 -10.06 20.18 24.63
C ALA A 171 -8.55 19.85 24.60
N LYS A 172 -8.22 18.58 24.76
CA LYS A 172 -6.90 18.00 24.43
C LYS A 172 -6.97 17.47 23.01
N VAL A 173 -6.05 17.91 22.16
CA VAL A 173 -5.91 17.44 20.79
C VAL A 173 -4.62 16.63 20.67
N GLN A 174 -4.68 15.50 20.00
CA GLN A 174 -3.51 14.71 19.63
C GLN A 174 -3.70 14.08 18.24
N ILE A 175 -2.61 13.94 17.50
CA ILE A 175 -2.62 13.27 16.19
C ILE A 175 -2.00 11.89 16.38
N LEU A 176 -2.75 10.86 15.99
CA LEU A 176 -2.23 9.50 15.87
C LEU A 176 -1.99 9.21 14.38
N SER A 177 -0.88 8.56 14.08
CA SER A 177 -0.52 8.15 12.72
C SER A 177 0.10 6.76 12.71
N GLY A 178 0.28 6.19 11.52
CA GLY A 178 0.98 4.94 11.31
C GLY A 178 0.40 3.77 12.09
N LYS A 179 1.29 2.91 12.58
CA LYS A 179 0.95 1.70 13.32
C LYS A 179 0.04 1.96 14.52
N GLU A 180 0.26 3.05 15.25
CA GLU A 180 -0.54 3.39 16.43
C GLU A 180 -1.98 3.78 16.09
N ALA A 181 -2.17 4.56 15.01
CA ALA A 181 -3.51 4.89 14.54
C ALA A 181 -4.24 3.67 14.02
N TYR A 182 -3.58 2.86 13.17
CA TYR A 182 -4.17 1.65 12.63
C TYR A 182 -4.50 0.63 13.71
N LYS A 183 -3.63 0.43 14.71
CA LYS A 183 -3.90 -0.46 15.84
C LYS A 183 -5.14 -0.06 16.64
N ARG A 184 -5.40 1.25 16.76
CA ARG A 184 -6.53 1.78 17.55
C ARG A 184 -7.84 1.83 16.76
N TYR A 185 -7.78 2.19 15.48
CA TYR A 185 -8.96 2.50 14.66
C TYR A 185 -9.14 1.56 13.46
N GLY A 186 -8.26 0.59 13.27
CA GLY A 186 -8.21 -0.25 12.08
C GLY A 186 -8.03 0.60 10.82
N ILE A 187 -8.75 0.22 9.77
CA ILE A 187 -8.76 0.94 8.49
C ILE A 187 -9.21 2.40 8.60
N ILE A 188 -9.98 2.78 9.62
CA ILE A 188 -10.36 4.19 9.85
C ILE A 188 -9.13 5.05 10.20
N GLY A 189 -8.11 4.46 10.81
CA GLY A 189 -6.87 5.14 11.16
C GLY A 189 -5.76 5.03 10.12
N PHE A 190 -6.06 4.57 8.91
CA PHE A 190 -5.06 4.28 7.86
C PHE A 190 -4.21 5.52 7.48
N ASN A 191 -4.86 6.67 7.30
CA ASN A 191 -4.22 7.96 7.02
C ASN A 191 -3.94 8.78 8.31
N GLY A 192 -4.11 8.17 9.48
CA GLY A 192 -4.06 8.85 10.78
C GLY A 192 -5.41 9.39 11.25
N VAL A 193 -5.46 9.80 12.52
CA VAL A 193 -6.66 10.32 13.20
C VAL A 193 -6.29 11.50 14.10
N VAL A 194 -7.06 12.58 14.00
CA VAL A 194 -7.02 13.71 14.94
C VAL A 194 -7.97 13.40 16.09
N GLU A 195 -7.43 13.02 17.25
CA GLU A 195 -8.22 12.81 18.46
C GLU A 195 -8.43 14.13 19.21
N ILE A 196 -9.68 14.43 19.53
CA ILE A 196 -10.10 15.59 20.33
C ILE A 196 -10.88 15.07 21.53
N LYS A 197 -10.41 15.37 22.75
CA LYS A 197 -11.10 15.00 24.00
C LYS A 197 -11.34 16.24 24.85
N ASP A 198 -12.57 16.50 25.23
CA ASP A 198 -12.88 17.54 26.20
C ASP A 198 -12.21 17.19 27.54
N LYS A 199 -11.49 18.14 28.16
CA LYS A 199 -11.07 17.96 29.55
C LYS A 199 -12.29 18.08 30.46
N GLU A 200 -12.36 17.19 31.43
CA GLU A 200 -13.35 17.17 32.51
C GLU A 200 -13.42 18.53 33.22
#